data_AF-A0A3S4J5P9-F1
#
_entry.id   AF-A0A3S4J5P9-F1
#
_cell.length_a   1.000
_cell.length_b   1.000
_cell.length_c   1.000
_cell.angle_alpha   90.00
_cell.angle_beta   90.00
_cell.angle_gamma   90.00
#
_symmetry.space_group_name_H-M   'P 1'
#
loop_
_entity.id
_entity.type
_entity.pdbx_description
1 polymer ?
#
loop_
_entity_poly.entity_id
_entity_poly.type
_entity_poly.pdbx_seq_one_letter_code
_entity_poly.pdbx_strand_id
1 'polypeptide(L)'
;MAPDALLASGARADWLVVDEAAAIPAPLLLQLVSRFPRILLTTTVQGYEGTGRGFLLKFCARFPQLHRFTLRQPVRWAPECPLENIVSEALIFDDEAFAQAPHGGIAISAFYQQAWRETPALPRAVYQLLSGAHYRTSPLDLRRMMDAPGQHFLAGYGE
;
A
#
# COMPACT_ATOMS: atom_id res chain seq x y z
N MET A 1 21.93 10.20 6.33
CA MET A 1 22.30 10.79 5.03
C MET A 1 21.15 10.55 4.08
N ALA A 2 20.76 11.53 3.26
CA ALA A 2 19.69 11.32 2.28
C ALA A 2 20.08 10.25 1.24
N PRO A 3 19.12 9.52 0.63
CA PRO A 3 19.41 8.40 -0.26
C PRO A 3 20.29 8.76 -1.46
N ASP A 4 20.04 9.92 -2.07
CA ASP A 4 20.80 10.50 -3.18
C ASP A 4 22.23 10.89 -2.76
N ALA A 5 22.37 11.57 -1.62
CA ALA A 5 23.67 11.91 -1.06
C ALA A 5 24.48 10.66 -0.67
N LEU A 6 23.82 9.62 -0.15
CA LEU A 6 24.45 8.35 0.18
C LEU A 6 24.97 7.67 -1.08
N LEU A 7 24.17 7.65 -2.14
CA LEU A 7 24.58 7.08 -3.43
C LEU A 7 25.78 7.83 -4.03
N ALA A 8 25.81 9.15 -3.94
CA ALA A 8 26.93 9.98 -4.41
C ALA A 8 28.18 9.91 -3.52
N SER A 9 28.05 9.45 -2.27
CA SER A 9 29.16 9.38 -1.32
C SER A 9 30.07 8.17 -1.55
N GLY A 10 31.26 8.17 -0.93
CA GLY A 10 32.15 7.01 -0.83
C GLY A 10 31.92 6.11 0.39
N ALA A 11 30.81 6.29 1.13
CA ALA A 11 30.54 5.56 2.37
C ALA A 11 30.52 4.03 2.18
N ARG A 12 31.13 3.30 3.11
CA ARG A 12 31.13 1.84 3.16
C ARG A 12 30.55 1.39 4.49
N ALA A 13 29.73 0.35 4.45
CA ALA A 13 29.16 -0.27 5.63
C ALA A 13 28.81 -1.73 5.30
N ASP A 14 28.81 -2.59 6.32
CA ASP A 14 28.41 -3.98 6.13
C ASP A 14 26.89 -4.20 6.20
N TRP A 15 26.14 -3.17 6.63
CA TRP A 15 24.69 -3.14 6.69
C TRP A 15 24.19 -1.76 6.24
N LEU A 16 23.17 -1.77 5.38
CA LEU A 16 22.33 -0.61 5.11
C LEU A 16 20.96 -0.83 5.76
N VAL A 17 20.49 0.15 6.53
CA VAL A 17 19.13 0.18 7.04
C VAL A 17 18.40 1.34 6.38
N VAL A 18 17.27 1.05 5.75
CA VAL A 18 16.44 2.04 5.06
C VAL A 18 15.08 2.07 5.74
N ASP A 19 14.78 3.19 6.38
CA ASP A 19 13.46 3.42 6.95
C ASP A 19 12.48 3.97 5.91
N GLU A 20 11.22 3.53 6.00
CA GLU A 20 10.16 3.77 5.02
C GLU A 20 10.62 3.64 3.56
N ALA A 21 11.24 2.50 3.24
CA ALA A 21 11.84 2.23 1.93
C ALA A 21 10.84 2.38 0.77
N ALA A 22 9.55 2.15 1.01
CA ALA A 22 8.51 2.28 0.01
C ALA A 22 8.23 3.74 -0.42
N ALA A 23 8.67 4.73 0.36
CA ALA A 23 8.63 6.15 -0.02
C ALA A 23 9.80 6.55 -0.94
N ILE A 24 10.82 5.69 -1.12
CA ILE A 24 11.97 5.98 -1.97
C ILE A 24 11.70 5.47 -3.40
N PRO A 25 12.03 6.27 -4.44
CA PRO A 25 11.91 5.82 -5.83
C PRO A 25 12.65 4.49 -6.06
N ALA A 26 11.95 3.51 -6.62
CA ALA A 26 12.48 2.16 -6.85
C ALA A 26 13.85 2.13 -7.57
N PRO A 27 14.13 2.95 -8.60
CA PRO A 27 15.45 2.96 -9.25
C PRO A 27 16.58 3.34 -8.29
N LEU A 28 16.38 4.35 -7.45
CA LEU A 28 17.36 4.81 -6.47
C LEU A 28 17.60 3.73 -5.40
N LEU A 29 16.53 3.11 -4.91
CA LEU A 29 16.63 2.05 -3.92
C LEU A 29 17.33 0.80 -4.47
N LEU A 30 17.12 0.45 -5.75
CA LEU A 30 17.84 -0.65 -6.41
C LEU A 30 19.36 -0.39 -6.44
N GLN A 31 19.77 0.84 -6.75
CA GLN A 31 21.19 1.21 -6.74
C GLN A 31 21.79 1.07 -5.34
N LEU A 32 21.08 1.55 -4.31
CA LEU A 32 21.52 1.40 -2.93
C LEU A 32 21.60 -0.06 -2.51
N VAL A 33 20.59 -0.88 -2.82
CA VAL A 33 20.57 -2.32 -2.50
C VAL A 33 21.73 -3.08 -3.17
N SER A 34 22.13 -2.70 -4.39
CA SER A 34 23.27 -3.33 -5.06
C SER A 34 24.64 -2.99 -4.46
N ARG A 35 24.73 -1.88 -3.71
CA ARG A 35 25.99 -1.34 -3.20
C ARG A 35 26.44 -1.94 -1.87
N PHE A 36 25.50 -2.35 -1.01
CA PHE A 36 25.78 -2.84 0.34
C PHE A 36 25.55 -4.34 0.42
N PRO A 37 26.36 -5.08 1.21
CA PRO A 37 26.29 -6.55 1.24
C PRO A 37 25.05 -7.08 1.98
N ARG A 38 24.50 -6.31 2.93
CA ARG A 38 23.31 -6.67 3.70
C ARG A 38 22.41 -5.46 3.85
N ILE A 39 21.11 -5.64 3.66
CA ILE A 39 20.13 -4.55 3.74
C ILE A 39 18.94 -4.96 4.61
N LEU A 40 18.52 -4.05 5.48
CA LEU A 40 17.23 -4.08 6.14
C LEU A 40 16.36 -2.95 5.57
N LEU A 41 15.21 -3.32 5.02
CA LEU A 41 14.20 -2.38 4.54
C LEU A 41 13.02 -2.43 5.49
N THR A 42 12.69 -1.31 6.12
CA THR A 42 11.45 -1.17 6.90
C THR A 42 10.44 -0.34 6.11
N THR A 43 9.17 -0.69 6.26
CA THR A 43 8.07 0.07 5.67
C THR A 43 6.80 -0.20 6.45
N THR A 44 5.94 0.82 6.55
CA THR A 44 4.58 0.64 7.05
C THR A 44 3.64 0.17 5.95
N VAL A 45 2.86 -0.85 6.28
CA VAL A 45 1.71 -1.30 5.51
C VAL A 45 0.47 -1.00 6.33
N GLN A 46 -0.65 -0.63 5.66
CA GLN A 46 -1.92 -0.32 6.30
C GLN A 46 -1.85 0.89 7.25
N GLY A 47 -2.35 2.05 6.79
CA GLY A 47 -2.30 3.29 7.54
C GLY A 47 -2.55 4.52 6.66
N TYR A 48 -2.47 5.70 7.26
CA TYR A 48 -2.87 6.96 6.61
C TYR A 48 -1.89 7.48 5.54
N GLU A 49 -0.64 7.00 5.53
CA GLU A 49 0.41 7.34 4.55
C GLU A 49 1.13 6.09 4.02
N GLY A 50 0.40 4.97 3.89
CA GLY A 50 0.98 3.71 3.46
C GLY A 50 1.37 3.70 1.98
N THR A 51 2.62 3.34 1.70
CA THR A 51 3.15 3.02 0.36
C THR A 51 3.56 1.53 0.25
N GLY A 52 3.52 0.81 1.38
CA GLY A 52 4.18 -0.48 1.54
C GLY A 52 3.65 -1.61 0.66
N ARG A 53 2.37 -1.63 0.25
CA ARG A 53 1.81 -2.79 -0.48
C ARG A 53 2.27 -2.86 -1.94
N GLY A 54 2.17 -1.76 -2.68
CA GLY A 54 2.72 -1.67 -4.04
C GLY A 54 4.23 -1.91 -4.07
N PHE A 55 4.94 -1.46 -3.03
CA PHE A 55 6.35 -1.77 -2.82
C PHE A 55 6.60 -3.28 -2.62
N LEU A 56 5.85 -3.94 -1.74
CA LEU A 56 5.97 -5.38 -1.51
C LEU A 56 5.65 -6.21 -2.77
N LEU A 57 4.67 -5.80 -3.56
CA LEU A 57 4.27 -6.52 -4.78
C LEU A 57 5.21 -6.28 -5.97
N LYS A 58 5.74 -5.07 -6.14
CA LYS A 58 6.52 -4.70 -7.34
C LYS A 58 8.02 -4.64 -7.09
N PHE A 59 8.45 -4.12 -5.95
CA PHE A 59 9.87 -3.97 -5.62
C PHE A 59 10.42 -5.26 -5.00
N CYS A 60 9.80 -5.74 -3.92
CA CYS A 60 10.27 -6.94 -3.22
C CYS A 60 10.21 -8.20 -4.09
N ALA A 61 9.26 -8.31 -5.02
CA ALA A 61 9.17 -9.41 -5.97
C ALA A 61 10.40 -9.58 -6.88
N ARG A 62 11.25 -8.54 -7.01
CA ARG A 62 12.50 -8.60 -7.78
C ARG A 62 13.63 -9.34 -7.06
N PHE A 63 13.47 -9.64 -5.77
CA PHE A 63 14.52 -10.24 -4.95
C PHE A 63 14.12 -11.67 -4.56
N PRO A 64 14.63 -12.70 -5.27
CA PRO A 64 14.25 -14.09 -5.01
C PRO A 64 14.71 -14.59 -3.63
N GLN A 65 15.74 -13.97 -3.04
CA GLN A 65 16.31 -14.32 -1.73
C GLN A 65 15.92 -13.31 -0.63
N LEU A 66 14.71 -12.73 -0.71
CA LEU A 66 14.24 -11.78 0.29
C LEU A 66 13.70 -12.50 1.54
N HIS A 67 14.31 -12.23 2.70
CA HIS A 67 13.73 -12.61 3.99
C HIS A 67 12.70 -11.57 4.43
N ARG A 68 11.44 -11.99 4.58
CA ARG A 68 10.32 -11.11 4.95
C ARG A 68 9.88 -11.39 6.38
N PHE A 69 9.74 -10.32 7.15
CA PHE A 69 9.19 -10.34 8.50
C PHE A 69 8.06 -9.32 8.61
N THR A 70 7.08 -9.57 9.47
CA THR A 70 5.96 -8.66 9.71
C THR A 70 5.74 -8.51 11.19
N LEU A 71 5.71 -7.27 11.67
CA LEU A 71 5.30 -6.93 13.03
C LEU A 71 3.81 -6.61 13.01
N ARG A 72 3.02 -7.30 13.84
CA ARG A 72 1.56 -7.14 13.91
C ARG A 72 1.08 -6.60 15.24
N GLN A 73 1.79 -6.89 16.32
CA GLN A 73 1.38 -6.48 17.65
C GLN A 73 1.76 -5.01 17.90
N PRO A 74 0.79 -4.13 18.17
CA PRO A 74 1.09 -2.75 18.56
C PRO A 74 1.79 -2.74 19.92
N VAL A 75 2.75 -1.82 20.07
CA VAL A 75 3.50 -1.65 21.34
C VAL A 75 2.87 -0.64 22.28
N ARG A 76 1.97 0.21 21.77
CA ARG A 76 1.37 1.35 22.51
C ARG A 76 0.04 1.00 23.17
N TRP A 77 -0.68 0.03 22.65
CA TRP A 77 -1.97 -0.43 23.16
C TRP A 77 -2.10 -1.93 22.94
N ALA A 78 -3.11 -2.54 23.57
CA ALA A 78 -3.40 -3.95 23.38
C ALA A 78 -3.90 -4.24 21.96
N PRO A 79 -3.65 -5.44 21.41
CA PRO A 79 -4.33 -5.91 20.20
C PRO A 79 -5.85 -5.73 20.32
N GLU A 80 -6.52 -5.55 19.17
CA GLU A 80 -7.98 -5.40 19.10
C GLU A 80 -8.51 -4.17 19.84
N CYS A 81 -7.69 -3.11 19.91
CA CYS A 81 -8.12 -1.82 20.45
C CYS A 81 -9.36 -1.31 19.69
N PRO A 82 -10.51 -1.07 20.37
CA PRO A 82 -11.74 -0.66 19.69
C PRO A 82 -11.59 0.63 18.88
N LEU A 83 -10.76 1.57 19.36
CA LEU A 83 -10.49 2.82 18.65
C LEU A 83 -9.69 2.57 17.36
N GLU A 84 -8.69 1.68 17.39
CA GLU A 84 -7.92 1.31 16.21
C GLU A 84 -8.82 0.66 15.16
N ASN A 85 -9.71 -0.26 15.60
CA ASN A 85 -10.67 -0.91 14.71
C ASN A 85 -11.62 0.10 14.06
N ILE A 86 -12.19 1.03 14.84
CA ILE A 86 -13.09 2.08 14.31
C ILE A 86 -12.37 2.94 13.27
N VAL A 87 -11.12 3.35 13.54
CA VAL A 87 -10.34 4.16 12.59
C VAL A 87 -10.01 3.36 11.32
N SER A 88 -9.60 2.11 11.47
CA SER A 88 -9.30 1.21 10.34
C SER A 88 -10.52 0.99 9.45
N GLU A 89 -11.69 0.77 10.04
CA GLU A 89 -12.95 0.59 9.31
C GLU A 89 -13.41 1.87 8.62
N ALA A 90 -13.35 3.01 9.32
CA ALA A 90 -13.79 4.29 8.79
C ALA A 90 -12.92 4.77 7.61
N LEU A 91 -11.61 4.47 7.65
CA LEU A 91 -10.66 4.89 6.61
C LEU A 91 -10.35 3.77 5.59
N ILE A 92 -10.97 2.60 5.75
CA ILE A 92 -10.81 1.44 4.88
C ILE A 92 -9.31 1.09 4.73
N PHE A 93 -8.61 0.91 5.85
CA PHE A 93 -7.19 0.51 5.87
C PHE A 93 -6.99 -1.00 5.68
N ASP A 94 -8.07 -1.77 5.76
CA ASP A 94 -8.03 -3.19 5.50
C ASP A 94 -7.91 -3.48 3.99
N ASP A 95 -7.14 -4.51 3.65
CA ASP A 95 -6.65 -4.81 2.31
C ASP A 95 -6.84 -6.30 1.94
N GLU A 96 -7.92 -6.93 2.42
CA GLU A 96 -8.23 -8.32 2.09
C GLU A 96 -8.63 -8.53 0.60
N ALA A 97 -8.91 -7.46 -0.14
CA ALA A 97 -9.40 -7.51 -1.53
C ALA A 97 -8.48 -8.24 -2.53
N PHE A 98 -7.22 -8.47 -2.19
CA PHE A 98 -6.22 -9.09 -3.08
C PHE A 98 -5.91 -10.55 -2.77
N ALA A 99 -6.56 -11.15 -1.77
CA ALA A 99 -6.34 -12.55 -1.42
C ALA A 99 -6.84 -13.51 -2.51
N GLN A 100 -7.79 -13.05 -3.34
CA GLN A 100 -8.43 -13.86 -4.37
C GLN A 100 -8.33 -13.16 -5.72
N ALA A 101 -7.74 -13.86 -6.69
CA ALA A 101 -7.81 -13.42 -8.08
C ALA A 101 -9.24 -13.66 -8.59
N PRO A 102 -9.88 -12.69 -9.28
CA PRO A 102 -11.15 -12.95 -9.94
C PRO A 102 -10.97 -14.06 -10.98
N HIS A 103 -11.99 -14.88 -11.15
CA HIS A 103 -12.03 -15.98 -12.11
C HIS A 103 -13.23 -15.77 -13.06
N GLY A 104 -13.17 -16.32 -14.26
CA GLY A 104 -14.25 -16.23 -15.24
C GLY A 104 -14.18 -15.01 -16.16
N GLY A 105 -15.29 -14.77 -16.89
CA GLY A 105 -15.44 -13.60 -17.75
C GLY A 105 -15.55 -12.32 -16.92
N ILE A 106 -14.96 -11.22 -17.40
CA ILE A 106 -15.02 -9.93 -16.71
C ILE A 106 -16.13 -9.09 -17.36
N ALA A 107 -17.17 -8.82 -16.60
CA ALA A 107 -18.18 -7.81 -16.96
C ALA A 107 -17.74 -6.45 -16.43
N ILE A 108 -17.85 -5.40 -17.26
CA ILE A 108 -17.51 -4.03 -16.88
C ILE A 108 -18.80 -3.23 -16.74
N SER A 109 -18.98 -2.57 -15.59
CA SER A 109 -20.09 -1.64 -15.38
C SER A 109 -19.61 -0.30 -14.83
N ALA A 110 -20.35 0.75 -15.17
CA ALA A 110 -20.17 2.05 -14.54
C ALA A 110 -20.94 2.12 -13.21
N PHE A 111 -20.41 2.87 -12.25
CA PHE A 111 -21.12 3.28 -11.05
C PHE A 111 -20.78 4.71 -10.66
N TYR A 112 -21.60 5.29 -9.80
CA TYR A 112 -21.50 6.68 -9.36
C TYR A 112 -21.47 6.77 -7.84
N GLN A 113 -21.19 7.95 -7.31
CA GLN A 113 -21.06 8.19 -5.86
C GLN A 113 -22.30 7.80 -5.04
N GLN A 114 -23.49 7.77 -5.65
CA GLN A 114 -24.71 7.27 -5.02
C GLN A 114 -24.59 5.81 -4.52
N ALA A 115 -23.72 5.00 -5.14
CA ALA A 115 -23.43 3.64 -4.71
C ALA A 115 -22.89 3.56 -3.27
N TRP A 116 -22.25 4.62 -2.76
CA TRP A 116 -21.82 4.66 -1.35
C TRP A 116 -22.99 4.60 -0.36
N ARG A 117 -24.21 4.97 -0.78
CA ARG A 117 -25.42 4.90 0.05
C ARG A 117 -26.23 3.65 -0.23
N GLU A 118 -26.32 3.23 -1.49
CA GLU A 118 -27.19 2.13 -1.93
C GLU A 118 -26.51 0.77 -1.83
N THR A 119 -25.24 0.68 -2.25
CA THR A 119 -24.49 -0.55 -2.40
C THR A 119 -23.02 -0.36 -1.98
N PRO A 120 -22.74 0.06 -0.73
CA PRO A 120 -21.41 0.50 -0.30
C PRO A 120 -20.28 -0.54 -0.44
N ALA A 121 -20.63 -1.82 -0.55
CA ALA A 121 -19.67 -2.90 -0.79
C ALA A 121 -18.92 -2.73 -2.12
N LEU A 122 -19.59 -2.29 -3.20
CA LEU A 122 -18.96 -2.08 -4.51
C LEU A 122 -17.89 -0.96 -4.49
N PRO A 123 -18.21 0.29 -4.12
CA PRO A 123 -17.21 1.34 -4.07
C PRO A 123 -16.14 1.09 -3.01
N ARG A 124 -16.45 0.39 -1.90
CA ARG A 124 -15.44 -0.06 -0.93
C ARG A 124 -14.42 -1.01 -1.57
N ALA A 125 -14.89 -2.04 -2.27
CA ALA A 125 -14.00 -3.00 -2.95
C ALA A 125 -13.16 -2.33 -4.04
N VAL A 126 -13.76 -1.42 -4.82
CA VAL A 126 -13.04 -0.64 -5.84
C VAL A 126 -12.00 0.28 -5.19
N TYR A 127 -12.33 0.94 -4.09
CA TYR A 127 -11.38 1.77 -3.35
C TYR A 127 -10.20 0.93 -2.86
N GLN A 128 -10.44 -0.22 -2.23
CA GLN A 128 -9.39 -1.14 -1.77
C GLN A 128 -8.48 -1.62 -2.91
N LEU A 129 -9.06 -1.92 -4.08
CA LEU A 129 -8.30 -2.30 -5.26
C LEU A 129 -7.40 -1.15 -5.76
N LEU A 130 -7.96 0.05 -5.88
CA LEU A 130 -7.24 1.23 -6.39
C LEU A 130 -6.15 1.67 -5.41
N SER A 131 -6.45 1.72 -4.11
CA SER A 131 -5.52 2.13 -3.07
C SER A 131 -4.37 1.12 -2.96
N GLY A 132 -4.64 -0.19 -2.94
CA GLY A 132 -3.62 -1.23 -2.86
C GLY A 132 -2.70 -1.32 -4.09
N ALA A 133 -3.16 -0.89 -5.26
CA ALA A 133 -2.35 -0.83 -6.49
C ALA A 133 -1.48 0.44 -6.59
N HIS A 134 -1.83 1.49 -5.84
CA HIS A 134 -1.15 2.78 -5.85
C HIS A 134 0.12 2.77 -4.99
N TYR A 135 1.11 3.56 -5.42
CA TYR A 135 2.37 3.66 -4.67
C TYR A 135 2.24 4.51 -3.40
N ARG A 136 1.17 5.31 -3.26
CA ARG A 136 0.85 6.10 -2.07
C ARG A 136 -0.65 6.15 -1.89
N THR A 137 -1.10 5.82 -0.69
CA THR A 137 -2.49 5.91 -0.27
C THR A 137 -2.68 7.08 0.68
N SER A 138 -3.81 7.77 0.58
CA SER A 138 -4.20 8.82 1.51
C SER A 138 -5.71 8.76 1.77
N PRO A 139 -6.18 8.97 3.02
CA PRO A 139 -7.60 9.17 3.31
C PRO A 139 -8.27 10.29 2.50
N LEU A 140 -7.48 11.24 1.98
CA LEU A 140 -7.96 12.28 1.05
C LEU A 140 -8.53 11.68 -0.24
N ASP A 141 -7.98 10.55 -0.71
CA ASP A 141 -8.47 9.89 -1.92
C ASP A 141 -9.82 9.21 -1.67
N LEU A 142 -10.03 8.63 -0.48
CA LEU A 142 -11.34 8.13 -0.07
C LEU A 142 -12.38 9.26 -0.04
N ARG A 143 -12.06 10.38 0.62
CA ARG A 143 -12.94 11.56 0.65
C ARG A 143 -13.27 12.07 -0.75
N ARG A 144 -12.28 12.14 -1.65
CA ARG A 144 -12.51 12.53 -3.06
C ARG A 144 -13.44 11.55 -3.75
N MET A 145 -13.22 10.25 -3.59
CA MET A 145 -14.05 9.21 -4.18
C MET A 145 -15.50 9.29 -3.69
N MET A 146 -15.72 9.64 -2.42
CA MET A 146 -17.05 9.77 -1.83
C MET A 146 -17.78 11.04 -2.25
N ASP A 147 -17.12 12.20 -2.17
CA ASP A 147 -17.83 13.49 -2.15
C ASP A 147 -17.39 14.50 -3.23
N ALA A 148 -16.24 14.31 -3.87
CA ALA A 148 -15.77 15.30 -4.84
C ALA A 148 -16.68 15.29 -6.08
N PRO A 149 -17.04 16.46 -6.64
CA PRO A 149 -17.86 16.50 -7.84
C PRO A 149 -17.11 15.93 -9.06
N GLY A 150 -17.86 15.43 -10.03
CA GLY A 150 -17.32 14.98 -11.33
C GLY A 150 -16.54 13.67 -11.29
N GLN A 151 -16.67 12.86 -10.23
CA GLN A 151 -16.07 11.53 -10.19
C GLN A 151 -16.93 10.51 -10.94
N HIS A 152 -16.28 9.69 -11.77
CA HIS A 152 -16.91 8.61 -12.51
C HIS A 152 -16.06 7.36 -12.34
N PHE A 153 -16.71 6.21 -12.13
CA PHE A 153 -16.02 4.96 -11.87
C PHE A 153 -16.50 3.84 -12.78
N LEU A 154 -15.58 2.96 -13.15
CA LEU A 154 -15.85 1.70 -13.82
C LEU A 154 -15.31 0.57 -12.93
N ALA A 155 -16.07 -0.51 -12.81
CA ALA A 155 -15.66 -1.71 -12.09
C ALA A 155 -15.73 -2.92 -13.04
N GLY A 156 -14.72 -3.78 -12.96
CA GLY A 156 -14.74 -5.10 -13.57
C GLY A 156 -14.97 -6.15 -12.50
N TYR A 157 -15.97 -7.01 -12.67
CA TYR A 157 -16.27 -8.12 -11.76
C TYR A 157 -16.35 -9.43 -12.54
N GLY A 158 -15.92 -10.52 -11.89
CA GLY A 158 -16.11 -11.87 -12.43
C GLY A 158 -17.61 -12.22 -12.42
N GLU A 159 -18.08 -12.84 -13.50
CA GLU A 159 -19.40 -13.49 -13.53
C GLU A 159 -19.51 -14.66 -12.54
#